data_AF-A0A3S5DM89-F1
#
_entry.id   AF-A0A3S5DM89-F1
#
_cell.length_a   1.000
_cell.length_b   1.000
_cell.length_c   1.000
_cell.angle_alpha   90.00
_cell.angle_beta   90.00
_cell.angle_gamma   90.00
#
_symmetry.space_group_name_H-M   'P 1'
#
loop_
_entity.id
_entity.type
_entity.pdbx_description
1 polymer ?
#
loop_
_entity_poly.entity_id
_entity_poly.type
_entity_poly.pdbx_seq_one_letter_code
_entity_poly.pdbx_strand_id
1 'polypeptide(L)' 'MNSTSLYAAIDLGSNSFHMLVVREAAGSIQTLTRIKRKVRLAAGLNNDNHLSAEAMETRLAMPAPVC' A
#
# COMPACT_ATOMS: atom_id res chain seq x y z
N MET A 1 -22.80 -19.65 -5.03
CA MET A 1 -21.41 -19.15 -5.06
C MET A 1 -21.35 -17.94 -4.15
N ASN A 2 -20.70 -18.06 -2.99
CA ASN A 2 -20.55 -16.93 -2.08
C ASN A 2 -19.38 -16.09 -2.59
N SER A 3 -19.69 -15.00 -3.29
CA SER A 3 -18.68 -14.04 -3.76
C SER A 3 -18.02 -13.40 -2.55
N THR A 4 -16.80 -13.83 -2.22
CA THR A 4 -15.97 -13.15 -1.23
C THR A 4 -15.40 -11.89 -1.86
N SER A 5 -15.86 -10.73 -1.40
CA SER A 5 -15.38 -9.44 -1.90
C SER A 5 -14.05 -9.11 -1.23
N LEU A 6 -13.03 -8.82 -2.03
CA LEU A 6 -11.72 -8.40 -1.53
C LEU A 6 -11.61 -6.87 -1.62
N TYR A 7 -11.17 -6.24 -0.53
CA TYR A 7 -10.96 -4.80 -0.49
C TYR A 7 -9.53 -4.50 -0.07
N ALA A 8 -8.93 -3.50 -0.69
CA ALA A 8 -7.63 -2.98 -0.30
C ALA A 8 -7.75 -1.48 -0.04
N ALA A 9 -7.20 -1.03 1.09
CA ALA A 9 -7.01 0.37 1.40
C ALA A 9 -5.51 0.66 1.41
N ILE A 10 -5.10 1.67 0.65
CA ILE A 10 -3.72 2.15 0.58
C ILE A 10 -3.71 3.58 1.10
N ASP A 11 -2.91 3.81 2.14
CA ASP A 11 -2.63 5.11 2.70
C ASP A 11 -1.16 5.44 2.48
N LEU A 12 -0.93 6.69 2.08
CA LEU A 12 0.38 7.16 1.73
C LEU A 12 0.69 8.52 2.32
N GLY A 13 1.55 8.50 3.35
CA GLY A 13 2.19 9.67 3.90
C GLY A 13 3.63 9.84 3.40
N SER A 14 4.18 11.03 3.61
CA SER A 14 5.56 11.38 3.23
C SER A 14 6.63 10.53 3.92
N ASN A 15 6.28 9.90 5.05
CA ASN A 15 7.16 9.08 5.89
C ASN A 15 6.73 7.61 6.00
N SER A 16 5.55 7.25 5.49
CA SER A 16 4.98 5.93 5.69
C SER A 16 3.98 5.52 4.60
N PHE A 17 4.07 4.26 4.20
CA PHE A 17 3.11 3.57 3.36
C PHE A 17 2.38 2.53 4.22
N HIS A 18 1.06 2.59 4.22
CA HIS A 18 0.22 1.62 4.89
C HIS A 18 -0.71 0.98 3.86
N MET A 19 -0.75 -0.34 3.83
CA MET A 19 -1.70 -1.09 3.02
C MET A 19 -2.44 -2.08 3.89
N LEU A 20 -3.76 -2.09 3.77
CA LEU A 20 -4.66 -3.00 4.48
C LEU A 20 -5.47 -3.76 3.45
N VAL A 21 -5.37 -5.09 3.46
CA VAL A 21 -6.20 -5.97 2.64
C VAL A 21 -7.19 -6.67 3.55
N VAL A 22 -8.47 -6.56 3.22
CA VAL A 22 -9.56 -7.22 3.93
C VAL A 22 -10.40 -8.02 2.95
N ARG A 23 -11.06 -9.07 3.44
CA ARG A 23 -12.11 -9.76 2.71
C ARG A 23 -13.41 -9.65 3.46
N GLU A 24 -14.50 -9.46 2.74
CA GLU A 24 -15.85 -9.57 3.25
C GLU A 24 -16.37 -10.97 2.93
N ALA A 25 -16.75 -11.69 3.99
CA ALA A 25 -17.27 -13.04 3.90
C ALA A 25 -18.41 -13.18 4.90
N ALA A 26 -19.60 -13.52 4.40
CA ALA A 26 -20.80 -13.73 5.20
C ALA A 26 -21.13 -12.54 6.13
N GLY A 27 -21.02 -11.30 5.61
CA GLY A 27 -21.30 -10.08 6.39
C GLY A 27 -20.22 -9.72 7.43
N SER A 28 -19.11 -10.47 7.47
CA SER A 28 -17.98 -10.21 8.35
C SER A 28 -16.77 -9.75 7.57
N ILE A 29 -16.12 -8.68 8.05
CA ILE A 29 -14.86 -8.18 7.49
C ILE A 29 -13.70 -8.89 8.20
N GLN A 30 -12.87 -9.58 7.43
CA GLN A 30 -11.68 -10.26 7.92
C GLN A 30 -10.43 -9.59 7.35
N THR A 31 -9.53 -9.16 8.23
CA THR A 31 -8.22 -8.63 7.79
C THR A 31 -7.34 -9.77 7.31
N LEU A 32 -6.87 -9.68 6.07
CA LEU A 32 -5.93 -10.64 5.49
C LEU A 32 -4.48 -10.25 5.73
N THR A 33 -4.17 -8.97 5.51
CA THR A 33 -2.79 -8.50 5.58
C THR A 33 -2.76 -7.01 5.90
N ARG A 34 -1.80 -6.64 6.74
CA ARG A 34 -1.47 -5.26 7.06
C ARG A 34 0.01 -5.04 6.81
N ILE A 35 0.33 -4.22 5.81
CA ILE A 35 1.69 -3.83 5.48
C ILE A 35 1.92 -2.41 5.97
N LYS A 36 2.97 -2.22 6.76
CA LYS A 36 3.47 -0.90 7.16
C LYS A 36 4.93 -0.80 6.78
N ARG A 37 5.26 0.16 5.92
CA ARG A 37 6.64 0.43 5.52
C ARG A 37 6.94 1.90 5.72
N LYS A 38 8.11 2.19 6.31
CA LYS A 38 8.66 3.54 6.27
C LYS A 38 9.05 3.83 4.82
N VAL A 39 8.60 4.96 4.29
CA VAL A 39 9.02 5.50 3.00
C VAL A 39 9.57 6.89 3.25
N ARG A 40 10.59 7.36 2.52
CA ARG A 40 11.11 8.73 2.67
C ARG A 40 10.77 9.53 1.41
N LEU A 41 9.48 9.84 1.23
CA LEU A 41 9.03 10.56 0.04
C LEU A 41 9.44 12.02 0.06
N ALA A 42 9.46 12.64 1.25
CA ALA A 42 9.90 14.03 1.43
C ALA A 42 11.36 14.28 0.99
N ALA A 43 12.21 13.25 0.97
CA ALA A 43 13.60 13.40 0.51
C ALA A 43 13.73 13.44 -1.03
N GLY A 44 12.68 13.10 -1.77
CA GLY A 44 12.67 13.04 -3.24
C GLY A 44 11.57 13.86 -3.89
N LEU A 45 10.93 14.76 -3.13
CA LEU A 45 9.95 15.73 -3.63
C LEU A 45 10.71 16.95 -4.17
N ASN A 46 10.57 17.24 -5.46
CA ASN A 46 11.05 18.50 -6.04
C ASN A 46 10.09 19.66 -5.69
N ASN A 47 10.47 20.89 -6.02
CA ASN A 47 9.67 22.10 -5.71
C ASN A 47 8.26 22.11 -6.31
N ASP A 48 7.98 21.21 -7.26
CA ASP A 48 6.68 21.07 -7.94
C ASP A 48 5.82 19.92 -7.36
N ASN A 49 6.20 19.37 -6.19
CA ASN A 49 5.57 18.20 -5.56
C ASN A 49 5.61 16.91 -6.40
N HIS A 50 6.53 16.82 -7.36
CA HIS A 50 6.76 15.59 -8.10
C HIS A 50 7.85 14.75 -7.44
N LEU A 51 7.61 13.45 -7.38
CA LEU A 51 8.60 12.46 -6.95
C LEU A 51 9.63 12.28 -8.07
N SER A 52 10.92 12.42 -7.77
CA SER A 52 11.99 12.04 -8.70
C SER A 52 11.92 10.53 -9.01
N ALA A 53 12.39 10.13 -10.19
CA ALA A 53 12.38 8.73 -10.61
C ALA A 53 13.10 7.81 -9.60
N GLU A 54 14.20 8.28 -9.00
CA GLU A 54 14.94 7.55 -7.95
C GLU A 54 14.12 7.36 -6.66
N ALA A 55 13.28 8.34 -6.33
CA ALA A 55 12.35 8.24 -5.21
C ALA A 55 11.18 7.32 -5.52
N MET A 56 10.80 7.13 -6.79
CA MET A 56 9.85 6.11 -7.23
C MET A 56 10.47 4.69 -7.25
N GLU A 57 11.73 4.56 -7.63
CA GLU A 57 12.47 3.27 -7.66
C GLU A 57 12.59 2.67 -6.25
N THR A 58 12.90 3.50 -5.24
CA THR A 58 12.96 3.09 -3.84
C THR A 58 11.58 2.76 -3.24
N ARG A 59 10.49 3.12 -3.95
CA ARG A 59 9.12 3.13 -3.45
C ARG A 59 8.35 1.84 -3.63
N LEU A 60 8.66 1.07 -4.67
CA LEU A 60 7.79 0.01 -5.18
C LEU A 60 8.40 -1.39 -5.12
N ALA A 61 9.25 -1.67 -4.13
CA ALA A 61 9.54 -3.07 -3.77
C ALA A 61 8.32 -3.69 -3.07
N MET A 62 7.17 -3.79 -3.74
CA MET A 62 6.04 -4.58 -3.28
C MET A 62 6.51 -6.04 -3.24
N PRO A 63 6.32 -6.80 -2.15
CA PRO A 63 6.62 -8.23 -2.18
C PRO A 63 5.76 -8.85 -3.28
N ALA A 64 6.39 -9.53 -4.23
CA ALA A 64 5.70 -10.31 -5.24
C ALA A 64 4.68 -11.21 -4.54
N PRO A 65 3.48 -11.41 -5.10
CA PRO A 65 2.54 -12.37 -4.54
C PRO A 65 3.26 -13.71 -4.44
N VAL A 66 3.37 -14.23 -3.23
CA VAL A 66 3.83 -15.60 -2.99
C VAL A 66 2.75 -16.48 -3.61
N CYS A 67 3.10 -17.15 -4.71
CA CYS A 67 2.27 -18.18 -5.33
C CYS A 67 1.92 -19.29 -4.33
#